data_AF-A0A1Z7Z1E6-F1
#
_entry.id   AF-A0A1Z7Z1E6-F1
#
_cell.length_a   1.000
_cell.length_b   1.000
_cell.length_c   1.000
_cell.angle_alpha   90.00
_cell.angle_beta   90.00
_cell.angle_gamma   90.00
#
_symmetry.space_group_name_H-M   'P 1'
#
loop_
_entity.id
_entity.type
_entity.pdbx_description
1 polymer ?
#
loop_
_entity_poly.entity_id
_entity_poly.type
_entity_poly.pdbx_seq_one_letter_code
_entity_poly.pdbx_strand_id
1 'polypeptide(L)'
;MTLAAQNKPHLNIAENYENLNVEREGNTYEIRLSKGKHYEFLVLQQGIDVEVILEDSSGKELIKMDSPNGAHGYEKFEFQSVANANYTLKIKPFDLKVESENNIISILIRQLSKKDLKRRELIRKELEIENKKNVQTLDIDHFWQAFDLLKTCKSKSDSIRIIQNSYLDRATSGFKEFMRVRSRQLNAENFVRTISKYPKFYNSIRENSYKVKEAEPLIEAVFKNFSQLYPNFKPFKVCFAIGTIGTGGTTSDNFVLIGTEISTATAYNDLSEFEGSSKKSSLAYKGDFVQKLKNIVAHECVHTQQKRGLAKTAVACHLLQSCLREGAADFIGELVAGGQINASALDYGDAHEKMLWASFKSELCNTSHSGWLYNYSEVKDKPADLGYYMGYKIAQAYYNNAENKQQAIIDIIEMDNPFQYLEQSGYDQKFQKN
;
A
#
# COMPACT_ATOMS: atom_id res chain seq x y z
N MET A 1 10.85 6.63 -51.14
CA MET A 1 10.61 5.25 -50.65
C MET A 1 9.42 5.32 -49.70
N THR A 2 8.29 4.82 -50.17
CA THR A 2 7.02 4.79 -49.44
C THR A 2 7.18 3.78 -48.30
N LEU A 3 7.20 4.24 -47.05
CA LEU A 3 7.08 3.37 -45.89
C LEU A 3 5.75 2.61 -46.04
N ALA A 4 5.84 1.29 -46.22
CA ALA A 4 4.69 0.43 -46.16
C ALA A 4 4.01 0.66 -44.81
N ALA A 5 2.76 1.12 -44.83
CA ALA A 5 1.92 1.14 -43.65
C ALA A 5 1.82 -0.31 -43.15
N GLN A 6 2.58 -0.65 -42.11
CA GLN A 6 2.32 -1.87 -41.36
C GLN A 6 0.88 -1.75 -40.86
N ASN A 7 -0.01 -2.59 -41.39
CA ASN A 7 -1.38 -2.68 -40.94
C ASN A 7 -1.35 -3.03 -39.44
N LYS A 8 -1.68 -2.05 -38.60
CA LYS A 8 -1.76 -2.27 -37.15
C LYS A 8 -2.91 -3.26 -36.88
N PRO A 9 -2.72 -4.26 -36.01
CA PRO A 9 -3.79 -5.18 -35.64
C PRO A 9 -4.98 -4.41 -35.04
N HIS A 10 -6.20 -4.80 -35.41
CA HIS A 10 -7.43 -4.17 -34.94
C HIS A 10 -7.98 -4.90 -33.71
N LEU A 11 -8.33 -4.15 -32.66
CA LEU A 11 -9.03 -4.70 -31.49
C LEU A 11 -10.52 -4.39 -31.57
N ASN A 12 -11.33 -5.42 -31.40
CA ASN A 12 -12.78 -5.33 -31.35
C ASN A 12 -13.27 -5.08 -29.92
N ILE A 13 -14.39 -4.36 -29.82
CA ILE A 13 -15.07 -4.16 -28.55
C ILE A 13 -15.72 -5.48 -28.08
N ALA A 14 -15.57 -5.77 -26.79
CA ALA A 14 -16.04 -6.97 -26.09
C ALA A 14 -15.36 -8.29 -26.45
N GLU A 15 -14.33 -8.26 -27.30
CA GLU A 15 -13.45 -9.41 -27.54
C GLU A 15 -12.33 -9.45 -26.49
N ASN A 16 -12.01 -10.64 -25.99
CA ASN A 16 -10.91 -10.83 -25.04
C ASN A 16 -9.68 -11.34 -25.78
N TYR A 17 -8.61 -10.56 -25.75
CA TYR A 17 -7.34 -10.91 -26.37
C TYR A 17 -6.39 -11.37 -25.28
N GLU A 18 -6.21 -12.68 -25.16
CA GLU A 18 -5.40 -13.27 -24.08
C GLU A 18 -4.00 -13.64 -24.56
N ASN A 19 -3.06 -13.62 -23.63
CA ASN A 19 -1.69 -14.12 -23.81
C ASN A 19 -0.90 -13.44 -24.95
N LEU A 20 -1.08 -12.14 -25.15
CA LEU A 20 -0.35 -11.36 -26.15
C LEU A 20 1.07 -11.08 -25.63
N ASN A 21 2.08 -11.38 -26.43
CA ASN A 21 3.46 -11.03 -26.11
C ASN A 21 3.71 -9.54 -26.40
N VAL A 22 4.38 -8.84 -25.48
CA VAL A 22 4.76 -7.43 -25.65
C VAL A 22 6.16 -7.35 -26.24
N GLU A 23 6.26 -6.72 -27.41
CA GLU A 23 7.53 -6.49 -28.08
C GLU A 23 8.39 -5.44 -27.35
N ARG A 24 9.71 -5.49 -27.58
CA ARG A 24 10.66 -4.55 -26.95
C ARG A 24 10.37 -3.09 -27.29
N GLU A 25 9.89 -2.82 -28.50
CA GLU A 25 9.48 -1.48 -28.95
C GLU A 25 8.03 -1.13 -28.53
N GLY A 26 7.32 -2.10 -27.97
CA GLY A 26 5.91 -2.05 -27.62
C GLY A 26 4.98 -2.44 -28.77
N ASN A 27 3.74 -2.78 -28.40
CA ASN A 27 2.71 -3.17 -29.34
C ASN A 27 1.80 -1.98 -29.65
N THR A 28 1.30 -1.92 -30.88
CA THR A 28 0.36 -0.87 -31.30
C THR A 28 -0.87 -1.48 -31.94
N TYR A 29 -2.05 -1.09 -31.46
CA TYR A 29 -3.34 -1.58 -31.93
C TYR A 29 -4.23 -0.45 -32.41
N GLU A 30 -5.06 -0.70 -33.42
CA GLU A 30 -6.12 0.20 -33.84
C GLU A 30 -7.46 -0.22 -33.24
N ILE A 31 -8.25 0.75 -32.78
CA ILE A 31 -9.60 0.52 -32.26
C ILE A 31 -10.56 1.54 -32.84
N ARG A 32 -11.68 1.08 -33.37
CA ARG A 32 -12.75 1.98 -33.83
C ARG A 32 -13.75 2.26 -32.72
N LEU A 33 -13.87 3.53 -32.31
CA LEU A 33 -14.80 3.96 -31.26
C LEU A 33 -15.91 4.85 -31.82
N SER A 34 -17.09 4.76 -31.21
CA SER A 34 -18.26 5.56 -31.60
C SER A 34 -18.42 6.79 -30.70
N LYS A 35 -18.71 7.93 -31.32
CA LYS A 35 -18.93 9.21 -30.64
C LYS A 35 -19.96 9.10 -29.52
N GLY A 36 -19.63 9.66 -28.36
CA GLY A 36 -20.48 9.75 -27.17
C GLY A 36 -20.61 8.45 -26.37
N LYS A 37 -20.02 7.34 -26.85
CA LYS A 37 -19.96 6.08 -26.09
C LYS A 37 -18.82 6.12 -25.08
N HIS A 38 -19.03 5.44 -23.97
CA HIS A 38 -18.04 5.27 -22.91
C HIS A 38 -17.48 3.85 -22.99
N TYR A 39 -16.17 3.75 -22.85
CA TYR A 39 -15.45 2.49 -22.93
C TYR A 39 -14.59 2.32 -21.68
N GLU A 40 -14.50 1.08 -21.18
CA GLU A 40 -13.55 0.66 -20.16
C GLU A 40 -12.48 -0.19 -20.85
N PHE A 41 -11.23 0.18 -20.65
CA PHE A 41 -10.05 -0.53 -21.12
C PHE A 41 -9.45 -1.29 -19.95
N LEU A 42 -9.15 -2.57 -20.17
CA LEU A 42 -8.52 -3.46 -19.21
C LEU A 42 -7.31 -4.11 -19.90
N VAL A 43 -6.12 -3.82 -19.42
CA VAL A 43 -4.88 -4.46 -19.86
C VAL A 43 -4.29 -5.20 -18.67
N LEU A 44 -4.43 -6.53 -18.64
CA LEU A 44 -3.87 -7.38 -17.60
C LEU A 44 -2.41 -7.67 -17.91
N GLN A 45 -1.51 -7.26 -17.03
CA GLN A 45 -0.08 -7.56 -17.03
C GLN A 45 0.19 -8.92 -16.38
N GLN A 46 0.99 -9.75 -17.06
CA GLN A 46 1.34 -11.10 -16.63
C GLN A 46 2.83 -11.34 -16.86
N GLY A 47 3.66 -10.70 -16.04
CA GLY A 47 5.12 -10.84 -16.06
C GLY A 47 5.85 -9.62 -16.61
N ILE A 48 5.16 -8.64 -17.21
CA ILE A 48 5.77 -7.40 -17.73
C ILE A 48 5.13 -6.13 -17.17
N ASP A 49 5.96 -5.15 -16.84
CA ASP A 49 5.52 -3.81 -16.47
C ASP A 49 5.31 -2.94 -17.70
N VAL A 50 4.12 -2.36 -17.89
CA VAL A 50 3.76 -1.66 -19.14
C VAL A 50 3.13 -0.30 -18.91
N GLU A 51 3.49 0.63 -19.78
CA GLU A 51 2.79 1.89 -19.96
C GLU A 51 1.76 1.74 -21.09
N VAL A 52 0.52 2.14 -20.82
CA VAL A 52 -0.59 2.10 -21.78
C VAL A 52 -0.98 3.51 -22.20
N ILE A 53 -0.97 3.76 -23.51
CA ILE A 53 -1.25 5.07 -24.10
C ILE A 53 -2.41 4.94 -25.10
N LEU A 54 -3.43 5.79 -24.97
CA LEU A 54 -4.48 5.95 -25.97
C LEU A 54 -4.29 7.26 -26.73
N GLU A 55 -4.19 7.18 -28.05
CA GLU A 55 -4.04 8.33 -28.94
C GLU A 55 -5.27 8.50 -29.85
N ASP A 56 -5.56 9.74 -30.23
CA ASP A 56 -6.53 10.02 -31.30
C ASP A 56 -5.97 9.72 -32.70
N SER A 57 -6.78 9.96 -33.73
CA SER A 57 -6.41 9.72 -35.13
C SER A 57 -5.27 10.60 -35.64
N SER A 58 -4.91 11.68 -34.93
CA SER A 58 -3.76 12.55 -35.25
C SER A 58 -2.47 12.12 -34.55
N GLY A 59 -2.54 11.09 -33.69
CA GLY A 59 -1.43 10.65 -32.85
C GLY A 59 -1.28 11.47 -31.57
N LYS A 60 -2.26 12.31 -31.23
CA LYS A 60 -2.24 13.06 -29.97
C LYS A 60 -2.59 12.12 -28.82
N GLU A 61 -1.75 12.10 -27.80
CA GLU A 61 -2.00 11.40 -26.54
C GLU A 61 -3.24 11.95 -25.83
N LEU A 62 -4.18 11.07 -25.52
CA LEU A 62 -5.41 11.38 -24.79
C LEU A 62 -5.37 10.84 -23.36
N ILE A 63 -4.82 9.64 -23.20
CA ILE A 63 -4.65 8.95 -21.92
C ILE A 63 -3.26 8.30 -21.93
N LYS A 64 -2.59 8.36 -20.79
CA LYS A 64 -1.38 7.62 -20.48
C LYS A 64 -1.50 7.07 -19.07
N MET A 65 -1.26 5.78 -18.92
CA MET A 65 -1.46 5.06 -17.67
C MET A 65 -0.30 4.11 -17.40
N ASP A 66 0.18 4.17 -16.17
CA ASP A 66 1.16 3.27 -15.56
C ASP A 66 0.85 3.24 -14.05
N SER A 67 0.22 2.16 -13.59
CA SER A 67 -0.19 1.98 -12.21
C SER A 67 0.95 1.31 -11.44
N PRO A 68 1.06 1.47 -10.10
CA PRO A 68 2.13 0.84 -9.30
C PRO A 68 1.89 -0.67 -9.07
N ASN A 69 1.35 -1.35 -10.07
CA ASN A 69 1.12 -2.78 -10.10
C ASN A 69 2.41 -3.53 -10.42
N GLY A 70 3.41 -2.84 -10.99
CA GLY A 70 4.60 -3.44 -11.56
C GLY A 70 4.22 -4.50 -12.60
N ALA A 71 5.03 -5.56 -12.72
CA ALA A 71 4.83 -6.60 -13.73
C ALA A 71 3.50 -7.43 -13.68
N HIS A 72 2.60 -7.18 -12.72
CA HIS A 72 1.39 -7.97 -12.53
C HIS A 72 0.22 -7.11 -12.05
N GLY A 73 -0.92 -7.18 -12.72
CA GLY A 73 -2.13 -6.42 -12.37
C GLY A 73 -2.79 -5.81 -13.60
N TYR A 74 -3.82 -4.97 -13.39
CA TYR A 74 -4.51 -4.32 -14.50
C TYR A 74 -4.06 -2.86 -14.66
N GLU A 75 -3.66 -2.49 -15.86
CA GLU A 75 -3.83 -1.11 -16.31
C GLU A 75 -5.28 -0.91 -16.76
N LYS A 76 -5.99 -0.03 -16.05
CA LYS A 76 -7.43 0.18 -16.23
C LYS A 76 -7.75 1.67 -16.35
N PHE A 77 -8.47 2.02 -17.42
CA PHE A 77 -8.98 3.39 -17.59
C PHE A 77 -10.30 3.42 -18.34
N GLU A 78 -10.99 4.54 -18.23
CA GLU A 78 -12.25 4.80 -18.92
C GLU A 78 -12.08 5.96 -19.89
N PHE A 79 -12.74 5.86 -21.05
CA PHE A 79 -12.66 6.87 -22.10
C PHE A 79 -14.03 7.11 -22.73
N GLN A 80 -14.46 8.37 -22.79
CA GLN A 80 -15.61 8.79 -23.59
C GLN A 80 -15.12 9.27 -24.95
N SER A 81 -15.51 8.57 -26.02
CA SER A 81 -15.13 8.97 -27.37
C SER A 81 -15.84 10.25 -27.80
N VAL A 82 -15.09 11.20 -28.36
CA VAL A 82 -15.60 12.49 -28.85
C VAL A 82 -15.96 12.48 -30.34
N ALA A 83 -15.52 11.45 -31.09
CA ALA A 83 -15.71 11.34 -32.53
C ALA A 83 -15.84 9.88 -32.98
N ASN A 84 -16.52 9.66 -34.11
CA ASN A 84 -16.49 8.36 -34.78
C ASN A 84 -15.15 8.24 -35.50
N ALA A 85 -14.16 7.62 -34.86
CA ALA A 85 -12.79 7.61 -35.34
C ALA A 85 -12.06 6.32 -34.96
N ASN A 86 -10.95 6.07 -35.65
CA ASN A 86 -9.95 5.12 -35.22
C ASN A 86 -9.05 5.79 -34.18
N TYR A 87 -8.82 5.09 -33.08
CA TYR A 87 -7.90 5.43 -32.02
C TYR A 87 -6.75 4.44 -32.05
N THR A 88 -5.60 4.85 -31.52
CA THR A 88 -4.43 3.97 -31.40
C THR A 88 -4.19 3.66 -29.93
N LEU A 89 -4.15 2.38 -29.55
CA LEU A 89 -3.70 1.93 -28.24
C LEU A 89 -2.26 1.44 -28.37
N LYS A 90 -1.33 2.11 -27.69
CA LYS A 90 0.07 1.68 -27.58
C LYS A 90 0.30 1.09 -26.20
N ILE A 91 0.99 -0.04 -26.16
CA ILE A 91 1.38 -0.71 -24.93
C ILE A 91 2.88 -0.93 -25.00
N LYS A 92 3.63 -0.30 -24.12
CA LYS A 92 5.11 -0.31 -24.15
C LYS A 92 5.66 -0.82 -22.83
N PRO A 93 6.78 -1.55 -22.82
CA PRO A 93 7.48 -1.85 -21.58
C PRO A 93 7.82 -0.56 -20.84
N PHE A 94 7.48 -0.47 -19.55
CA PHE A 94 7.79 0.69 -18.72
C PHE A 94 9.27 0.71 -18.32
N ASP A 95 9.82 -0.45 -17.92
CA ASP A 95 11.25 -0.64 -17.65
C ASP A 95 11.84 -1.72 -18.56
N LEU A 96 12.74 -1.32 -19.46
CA LEU A 96 13.44 -2.20 -20.40
C LEU A 96 14.52 -3.06 -19.74
N LYS A 97 14.83 -2.86 -18.44
CA LYS A 97 15.89 -3.59 -17.73
C LYS A 97 15.45 -4.93 -17.16
N VAL A 98 14.14 -5.19 -17.09
CA VAL A 98 13.61 -6.44 -16.53
C VAL A 98 13.38 -7.42 -17.68
N GLU A 99 14.36 -8.29 -17.94
CA GLU A 99 14.14 -9.50 -18.73
C GLU A 99 13.21 -10.42 -17.92
N SER A 100 11.90 -10.28 -18.14
CA SER A 100 10.94 -11.22 -17.57
C SER A 100 10.80 -12.44 -18.49
N GLU A 101 10.67 -13.63 -17.89
CA GLU A 101 10.50 -14.88 -18.62
C GLU A 101 9.14 -14.97 -19.35
N ASN A 102 8.19 -14.07 -19.06
CA ASN A 102 6.84 -14.05 -19.66
C ASN A 102 6.37 -12.60 -19.88
N ASN A 103 6.67 -12.02 -21.04
CA ASN A 103 6.25 -10.65 -21.38
C ASN A 103 4.80 -10.59 -21.88
N ILE A 104 3.87 -11.10 -21.09
CA ILE A 104 2.50 -11.38 -21.54
C ILE A 104 1.52 -10.33 -21.01
N ILE A 105 0.58 -9.94 -21.86
CA ILE A 105 -0.60 -9.17 -21.48
C ILE A 105 -1.90 -9.81 -21.99
N SER A 106 -3.03 -9.43 -21.39
CA SER A 106 -4.36 -9.67 -21.95
C SER A 106 -5.14 -8.35 -22.07
N ILE A 107 -5.83 -8.11 -23.19
CA ILE A 107 -6.55 -6.86 -23.46
C ILE A 107 -8.05 -7.15 -23.59
N LEU A 108 -8.85 -6.33 -22.90
CA LEU A 108 -10.30 -6.33 -23.04
C LEU A 108 -10.83 -4.89 -23.03
N ILE A 109 -11.62 -4.55 -24.05
CA ILE A 109 -12.27 -3.24 -24.16
C ILE A 109 -13.77 -3.45 -24.11
N ARG A 110 -14.46 -2.80 -23.17
CA ARG A 110 -15.91 -2.96 -23.00
C ARG A 110 -16.62 -1.64 -23.21
N GLN A 111 -17.68 -1.63 -24.01
CA GLN A 111 -18.60 -0.49 -24.04
C GLN A 111 -19.50 -0.53 -22.83
N LEU A 112 -19.54 0.58 -22.10
CA LEU A 112 -20.34 0.71 -20.88
C LEU A 112 -21.80 0.98 -21.23
N SER A 113 -22.69 0.24 -20.60
CA SER A 113 -24.12 0.42 -20.81
C SER A 113 -24.63 1.67 -20.08
N LYS A 114 -25.82 2.16 -20.45
CA LYS A 114 -26.50 3.22 -19.70
C LYS A 114 -26.73 2.83 -18.23
N LYS A 115 -26.93 1.54 -17.95
CA LYS A 115 -27.12 1.01 -16.60
C LYS A 115 -25.82 1.13 -15.79
N ASP A 116 -24.68 0.80 -16.40
CA ASP A 116 -23.36 0.91 -15.76
C ASP A 116 -23.03 2.37 -15.43
N LEU A 117 -23.24 3.27 -16.39
CA LEU A 117 -23.02 4.70 -16.19
C LEU A 117 -23.92 5.27 -15.08
N LYS A 118 -25.21 4.88 -15.06
CA LYS A 118 -26.14 5.29 -13.99
C LYS A 118 -25.71 4.74 -12.63
N ARG A 119 -25.25 3.49 -12.56
CA ARG A 119 -24.72 2.88 -11.34
C ARG A 119 -23.49 3.63 -10.84
N ARG A 120 -22.54 3.95 -11.71
CA ARG A 120 -21.33 4.73 -11.35
C ARG A 120 -21.68 6.11 -10.82
N GLU A 121 -22.62 6.79 -11.46
CA GLU A 121 -23.08 8.10 -10.99
C GLU A 121 -23.77 8.02 -9.62
N LEU A 122 -24.54 6.96 -9.36
CA LEU A 122 -25.14 6.74 -8.04
C LEU A 122 -24.07 6.49 -6.97
N ILE A 123 -23.10 5.63 -7.24
CA ILE A 123 -21.98 5.36 -6.34
C ILE A 123 -21.19 6.65 -6.08
N ARG A 124 -20.88 7.43 -7.13
CA ARG A 124 -20.17 8.71 -7.00
C ARG A 124 -20.89 9.66 -6.03
N LYS A 125 -22.21 9.76 -6.11
CA LYS A 125 -23.04 10.57 -5.21
C LYS A 125 -23.07 10.02 -3.79
N GLU A 126 -23.19 8.70 -3.63
CA GLU A 126 -23.15 8.03 -2.32
C GLU A 126 -21.84 8.34 -1.58
N LEU A 127 -20.71 8.31 -2.29
CA LEU A 127 -19.38 8.50 -1.71
C LEU A 127 -18.99 9.96 -1.47
N GLU A 128 -19.76 10.94 -1.96
CA GLU A 128 -19.34 12.34 -1.99
C GLU A 128 -19.08 12.91 -0.59
N ILE A 129 -19.95 12.60 0.37
CA ILE A 129 -19.84 13.09 1.75
C ILE A 129 -18.61 12.47 2.41
N GLU A 130 -18.44 11.15 2.31
CA GLU A 130 -17.32 10.45 2.92
C GLU A 130 -15.98 10.89 2.32
N ASN A 131 -15.91 11.07 1.00
CA ASN A 131 -14.69 11.47 0.31
C ASN A 131 -14.18 12.87 0.75
N LYS A 132 -15.06 13.71 1.28
CA LYS A 132 -14.70 15.03 1.81
C LYS A 132 -14.12 14.97 3.23
N LYS A 133 -14.38 13.91 4.01
CA LYS A 133 -13.88 13.77 5.37
C LYS A 133 -12.35 13.62 5.42
N ASN A 134 -11.79 13.94 6.58
CA ASN A 134 -10.39 13.68 6.91
C ASN A 134 -10.17 12.21 7.28
N VAL A 135 -11.18 11.58 7.88
CA VAL A 135 -11.16 10.17 8.26
C VAL A 135 -12.28 9.44 7.52
N GLN A 136 -11.91 8.42 6.75
CA GLN A 136 -12.81 7.63 5.91
C GLN A 136 -12.96 6.22 6.50
N THR A 137 -14.20 5.80 6.72
CA THR A 137 -14.56 4.53 7.37
C THR A 137 -15.76 3.83 6.70
N LEU A 138 -16.42 4.47 5.72
CA LEU A 138 -17.57 3.87 5.01
C LEU A 138 -17.25 2.52 4.35
N ASP A 139 -15.99 2.29 3.95
CA ASP A 139 -15.55 1.04 3.36
C ASP A 139 -15.70 -0.16 4.33
N ILE A 140 -15.72 0.08 5.64
CA ILE A 140 -16.04 -0.97 6.64
C ILE A 140 -17.47 -1.47 6.45
N ASP A 141 -18.43 -0.56 6.26
CA ASP A 141 -19.83 -0.92 6.03
C ASP A 141 -20.00 -1.65 4.69
N HIS A 142 -19.32 -1.17 3.64
CA HIS A 142 -19.34 -1.82 2.32
C HIS A 142 -18.75 -3.24 2.35
N PHE A 143 -17.64 -3.44 3.07
CA PHE A 143 -17.06 -4.78 3.24
C PHE A 143 -18.06 -5.73 3.89
N TRP A 144 -18.67 -5.34 5.02
CA TRP A 144 -19.59 -6.22 5.73
C TRP A 144 -20.87 -6.51 4.95
N GLN A 145 -21.37 -5.53 4.19
CA GLN A 145 -22.46 -5.77 3.22
C GLN A 145 -22.06 -6.83 2.18
N ALA A 146 -20.86 -6.72 1.60
CA ALA A 146 -20.36 -7.70 0.65
C ALA A 146 -20.15 -9.08 1.28
N PHE A 147 -19.56 -9.12 2.48
CA PHE A 147 -19.33 -10.33 3.24
C PHE A 147 -20.63 -11.08 3.55
N ASP A 148 -21.66 -10.37 4.03
CA ASP A 148 -22.97 -10.96 4.30
C ASP A 148 -23.66 -11.47 3.03
N LEU A 149 -23.44 -10.82 1.88
CA LEU A 149 -23.97 -11.27 0.59
C LEU A 149 -23.30 -12.56 0.10
N LEU A 150 -22.08 -12.89 0.54
CA LEU A 150 -21.40 -14.13 0.14
C LEU A 150 -22.19 -15.38 0.52
N LYS A 151 -23.01 -15.35 1.58
CA LYS A 151 -23.89 -16.48 1.95
C LYS A 151 -24.92 -16.84 0.86
N THR A 152 -25.16 -15.94 -0.08
CA THR A 152 -26.10 -16.14 -1.21
C THR A 152 -25.42 -16.62 -2.49
N CYS A 153 -24.08 -16.72 -2.49
CA CYS A 153 -23.32 -17.11 -3.67
C CYS A 153 -23.54 -18.59 -4.03
N LYS A 154 -23.57 -18.91 -5.31
CA LYS A 154 -23.73 -20.30 -5.81
C LYS A 154 -22.46 -20.85 -6.45
N SER A 155 -21.48 -19.97 -6.69
CA SER A 155 -20.23 -20.31 -7.36
C SER A 155 -19.13 -19.33 -6.95
N LYS A 156 -17.86 -19.71 -7.20
CA LYS A 156 -16.70 -18.84 -6.97
C LYS A 156 -16.79 -17.54 -7.79
N SER A 157 -17.30 -17.60 -9.02
CA SER A 157 -17.48 -16.41 -9.86
C SER A 157 -18.56 -15.48 -9.31
N ASP A 158 -19.61 -16.02 -8.66
CA ASP A 158 -20.58 -15.20 -7.93
C ASP A 158 -19.93 -14.50 -6.73
N SER A 159 -19.09 -15.20 -5.95
CA SER A 159 -18.36 -14.61 -4.82
C SER A 159 -17.46 -13.47 -5.27
N ILE A 160 -16.69 -13.66 -6.35
CA ILE A 160 -15.80 -12.64 -6.91
C ILE A 160 -16.63 -11.43 -7.35
N ARG A 161 -17.74 -11.65 -8.06
CA ARG A 161 -18.64 -10.60 -8.50
C ARG A 161 -19.28 -9.83 -7.33
N ILE A 162 -19.64 -10.52 -6.25
CA ILE A 162 -20.19 -9.89 -5.04
C ILE A 162 -19.17 -8.94 -4.41
N ILE A 163 -17.93 -9.40 -4.20
CA ILE A 163 -16.86 -8.58 -3.64
C ILE A 163 -16.57 -7.39 -4.57
N GLN A 164 -16.40 -7.63 -5.86
CA GLN A 164 -16.12 -6.56 -6.82
C GLN A 164 -17.23 -5.50 -6.78
N ASN A 165 -18.49 -5.90 -6.89
CA ASN A 165 -19.59 -4.95 -7.06
C ASN A 165 -20.01 -4.25 -5.76
N SER A 166 -19.95 -4.96 -4.64
CA SER A 166 -20.54 -4.52 -3.37
C SER A 166 -19.52 -3.86 -2.45
N TYR A 167 -18.22 -4.11 -2.69
CA TYR A 167 -17.12 -3.54 -1.94
C TYR A 167 -16.17 -2.71 -2.82
N LEU A 168 -15.43 -3.32 -3.75
CA LEU A 168 -14.33 -2.63 -4.45
C LEU A 168 -14.81 -1.53 -5.40
N ASP A 169 -15.90 -1.75 -6.14
CA ASP A 169 -16.51 -0.73 -7.00
C ASP A 169 -17.08 0.47 -6.20
N ARG A 170 -17.36 0.26 -4.91
CA ARG A 170 -17.89 1.27 -3.99
C ARG A 170 -16.80 1.87 -3.11
N ALA A 171 -15.52 1.60 -3.41
CA ALA A 171 -14.41 2.12 -2.63
C ALA A 171 -14.40 3.66 -2.57
N THR A 172 -14.22 4.19 -1.37
CA THR A 172 -13.94 5.62 -1.16
C THR A 172 -12.61 6.03 -1.82
N SER A 173 -12.32 7.34 -1.87
CA SER A 173 -11.07 7.85 -2.40
C SER A 173 -9.84 7.25 -1.71
N GLY A 174 -9.89 7.09 -0.38
CA GLY A 174 -8.80 6.50 0.38
C GLY A 174 -8.65 5.02 0.09
N PHE A 175 -9.76 4.27 0.01
CA PHE A 175 -9.67 2.84 -0.26
C PHE A 175 -9.24 2.55 -1.71
N LYS A 176 -9.55 3.43 -2.66
CA LYS A 176 -8.96 3.39 -4.02
C LYS A 176 -7.45 3.56 -3.99
N GLU A 177 -6.93 4.50 -3.21
CA GLU A 177 -5.48 4.63 -3.03
C GLU A 177 -4.89 3.39 -2.36
N PHE A 178 -5.60 2.78 -1.40
CA PHE A 178 -5.13 1.54 -0.79
C PHE A 178 -5.04 0.39 -1.80
N MET A 179 -6.10 0.20 -2.59
CA MET A 179 -6.10 -0.78 -3.67
C MET A 179 -5.01 -0.49 -4.69
N ARG A 180 -4.70 0.77 -4.98
CA ARG A 180 -3.60 1.15 -5.86
C ARG A 180 -2.24 0.72 -5.28
N VAL A 181 -1.94 1.11 -4.03
CA VAL A 181 -0.66 0.80 -3.36
C VAL A 181 -0.49 -0.72 -3.09
N ARG A 182 -1.59 -1.46 -2.97
CA ARG A 182 -1.60 -2.91 -2.68
C ARG A 182 -2.38 -3.72 -3.71
N SER A 183 -2.30 -3.37 -4.99
CA SER A 183 -3.14 -3.93 -6.07
C SER A 183 -3.02 -5.45 -6.23
N ARG A 184 -1.82 -5.99 -6.00
CA ARG A 184 -1.58 -7.45 -5.99
C ARG A 184 -2.28 -8.18 -4.85
N GLN A 185 -2.67 -7.49 -3.78
CA GLN A 185 -3.32 -8.05 -2.59
C GLN A 185 -4.82 -7.73 -2.59
N LEU A 186 -5.20 -6.49 -2.85
CA LEU A 186 -6.56 -5.97 -2.71
C LEU A 186 -7.35 -6.04 -4.02
N ASN A 187 -7.64 -7.26 -4.46
CA ASN A 187 -8.53 -7.57 -5.59
C ASN A 187 -9.56 -8.63 -5.20
N ALA A 188 -10.64 -8.74 -5.97
CA ALA A 188 -11.80 -9.54 -5.61
C ALA A 188 -11.47 -11.03 -5.44
N GLU A 189 -10.59 -11.59 -6.29
CA GLU A 189 -10.11 -12.97 -6.23
C GLU A 189 -9.38 -13.26 -4.92
N ASN A 190 -8.48 -12.36 -4.52
CA ASN A 190 -7.73 -12.48 -3.28
C ASN A 190 -8.61 -12.33 -2.04
N PHE A 191 -9.59 -11.43 -2.08
CA PHE A 191 -10.59 -11.31 -1.01
C PHE A 191 -11.37 -12.61 -0.84
N VAL A 192 -11.92 -13.15 -1.93
CA VAL A 192 -12.64 -14.44 -1.88
C VAL A 192 -11.74 -15.55 -1.35
N ARG A 193 -10.51 -15.68 -1.86
CA ARG A 193 -9.55 -16.69 -1.38
C ARG A 193 -9.26 -16.54 0.12
N THR A 194 -9.01 -15.31 0.58
CA THR A 194 -8.62 -15.04 1.96
C THR A 194 -9.80 -15.23 2.92
N ILE A 195 -10.99 -14.75 2.56
CA ILE A 195 -12.20 -14.94 3.35
C ILE A 195 -12.54 -16.43 3.47
N SER A 196 -12.45 -17.20 2.39
CA SER A 196 -12.67 -18.64 2.44
C SER A 196 -11.62 -19.39 3.25
N LYS A 197 -10.40 -18.86 3.34
CA LYS A 197 -9.31 -19.45 4.13
C LYS A 197 -9.40 -19.12 5.63
N TYR A 198 -9.89 -17.94 5.98
CA TYR A 198 -9.95 -17.44 7.36
C TYR A 198 -11.36 -16.99 7.81
N PRO A 199 -12.42 -17.79 7.59
CA PRO A 199 -13.78 -17.38 7.89
C PRO A 199 -14.03 -17.13 9.38
N LYS A 200 -13.42 -17.90 10.29
CA LYS A 200 -13.64 -17.69 11.74
C LYS A 200 -13.03 -16.37 12.19
N PHE A 201 -11.85 -16.04 11.69
CA PHE A 201 -11.22 -14.75 11.93
C PHE A 201 -12.12 -13.60 11.51
N TYR A 202 -12.56 -13.54 10.25
CA TYR A 202 -13.42 -12.45 9.78
C TYR A 202 -14.73 -12.35 10.58
N ASN A 203 -15.38 -13.48 10.90
CA ASN A 203 -16.57 -13.43 11.74
C ASN A 203 -16.26 -12.83 13.12
N SER A 204 -15.12 -13.18 13.72
CA SER A 204 -14.76 -12.72 15.06
C SER A 204 -14.29 -11.26 15.14
N ILE A 205 -13.76 -10.67 14.05
CA ILE A 205 -13.23 -9.30 14.06
C ILE A 205 -14.28 -8.23 13.75
N ARG A 206 -15.49 -8.61 13.30
CA ARG A 206 -16.52 -7.69 12.82
C ARG A 206 -16.83 -6.57 13.80
N GLU A 207 -17.15 -6.92 15.05
CA GLU A 207 -17.42 -5.96 16.12
C GLU A 207 -16.24 -5.00 16.36
N ASN A 208 -15.01 -5.49 16.36
CA ASN A 208 -13.83 -4.66 16.56
C ASN A 208 -13.60 -3.69 15.39
N SER A 209 -13.87 -4.13 14.17
CA SER A 209 -13.67 -3.29 12.98
C SER A 209 -14.56 -2.05 12.97
N TYR A 210 -15.75 -2.09 13.57
CA TYR A 210 -16.64 -0.93 13.62
C TYR A 210 -16.17 0.16 14.60
N LYS A 211 -15.30 -0.17 15.56
CA LYS A 211 -14.78 0.80 16.54
C LYS A 211 -13.98 1.93 15.88
N VAL A 212 -13.42 1.70 14.68
CA VAL A 212 -12.68 2.75 13.94
C VAL A 212 -13.58 3.89 13.46
N LYS A 213 -14.91 3.71 13.46
CA LYS A 213 -15.88 4.78 13.14
C LYS A 213 -15.85 5.90 14.18
N GLU A 214 -15.27 5.65 15.35
CA GLU A 214 -15.06 6.62 16.43
C GLU A 214 -13.62 7.15 16.47
N ALA A 215 -12.79 6.83 15.47
CA ALA A 215 -11.37 7.19 15.47
C ALA A 215 -11.08 8.66 15.08
N GLU A 216 -12.08 9.43 14.63
CA GLU A 216 -11.82 10.80 14.16
C GLU A 216 -11.21 11.73 15.23
N PRO A 217 -11.77 11.84 16.45
CA PRO A 217 -11.14 12.64 17.52
C PRO A 217 -9.74 12.14 17.90
N LEU A 218 -9.50 10.83 17.76
CA LEU A 218 -8.22 10.20 18.02
C LEU A 218 -7.15 10.72 17.05
N ILE A 219 -7.51 10.77 15.77
CA ILE A 219 -6.63 11.18 14.68
C ILE A 219 -6.36 12.68 14.75
N GLU A 220 -7.37 13.48 15.07
CA GLU A 220 -7.18 14.91 15.32
C GLU A 220 -6.19 15.17 16.46
N ALA A 221 -6.24 14.38 17.54
CA ALA A 221 -5.27 14.47 18.62
C ALA A 221 -3.86 14.10 18.17
N VAL A 222 -3.70 13.04 17.37
CA VAL A 222 -2.41 12.66 16.77
C VAL A 222 -1.86 13.80 15.92
N PHE A 223 -2.67 14.38 15.03
CA PHE A 223 -2.25 15.49 14.15
C PHE A 223 -1.87 16.74 14.94
N LYS A 224 -2.62 17.06 15.99
CA LYS A 224 -2.30 18.16 16.88
C LYS A 224 -0.95 17.95 17.55
N ASN A 225 -0.70 16.78 18.13
CA ASN A 225 0.59 16.46 18.76
C ASN A 225 1.74 16.53 17.75
N PHE A 226 1.52 15.99 16.54
CA PHE A 226 2.51 16.03 15.47
C PHE A 226 2.88 17.46 15.10
N SER A 227 1.88 18.34 14.92
CA SER A 227 2.12 19.76 14.57
C SER A 227 2.87 20.55 15.66
N GLN A 228 2.77 20.13 16.92
CA GLN A 228 3.52 20.74 18.03
C GLN A 228 4.99 20.30 18.03
N LEU A 229 5.25 19.04 17.69
CA LEU A 229 6.60 18.46 17.67
C LEU A 229 7.37 18.82 16.40
N TYR A 230 6.71 18.86 15.24
CA TYR A 230 7.31 19.02 13.92
C TYR A 230 6.62 20.17 13.15
N PRO A 231 7.26 21.35 13.06
CA PRO A 231 6.66 22.54 12.42
C PRO A 231 6.29 22.37 10.94
N ASN A 232 6.99 21.48 10.22
CA ASN A 232 6.77 21.24 8.79
C ASN A 232 5.65 20.20 8.53
N PHE A 233 4.89 19.79 9.56
CA PHE A 233 3.86 18.78 9.45
C PHE A 233 2.77 19.18 8.44
N LYS A 234 2.53 18.29 7.47
CA LYS A 234 1.42 18.39 6.53
C LYS A 234 0.43 17.26 6.81
N PRO A 235 -0.81 17.55 7.25
CA PRO A 235 -1.76 16.50 7.58
C PRO A 235 -2.23 15.76 6.33
N PHE A 236 -2.31 14.44 6.45
CA PHE A 236 -2.86 13.55 5.43
C PHE A 236 -4.27 13.14 5.84
N LYS A 237 -5.06 12.63 4.89
CA LYS A 237 -6.31 11.95 5.25
C LYS A 237 -6.01 10.56 5.78
N VAL A 238 -6.92 9.98 6.54
CA VAL A 238 -6.81 8.60 7.05
C VAL A 238 -7.95 7.77 6.47
N CYS A 239 -7.62 6.60 5.94
CA CYS A 239 -8.58 5.65 5.41
C CYS A 239 -8.52 4.35 6.21
N PHE A 240 -9.68 3.88 6.68
CA PHE A 240 -9.85 2.56 7.25
C PHE A 240 -10.65 1.70 6.29
N ALA A 241 -10.06 0.59 5.87
CA ALA A 241 -10.72 -0.41 5.06
C ALA A 241 -10.36 -1.82 5.55
N ILE A 242 -11.19 -2.81 5.24
CA ILE A 242 -10.88 -4.21 5.53
C ILE A 242 -10.12 -4.81 4.34
N GLY A 243 -8.90 -5.26 4.59
CA GLY A 243 -8.02 -5.87 3.61
C GLY A 243 -8.06 -7.40 3.62
N THR A 244 -7.06 -7.98 2.97
CA THR A 244 -6.86 -9.44 2.89
C THR A 244 -5.84 -9.93 3.93
N ILE A 245 -5.84 -9.32 5.12
CA ILE A 245 -4.88 -9.61 6.20
C ILE A 245 -3.44 -9.41 5.70
N GLY A 246 -3.19 -8.48 4.78
CA GLY A 246 -1.90 -8.31 4.12
C GLY A 246 -1.05 -7.16 4.64
N THR A 247 -1.69 -6.11 5.17
CA THR A 247 -1.04 -4.85 5.52
C THR A 247 -1.80 -4.22 6.69
N GLY A 248 -1.11 -3.96 7.81
CA GLY A 248 -1.71 -3.28 8.96
C GLY A 248 -1.85 -1.77 8.72
N GLY A 249 -0.81 -1.16 8.14
CA GLY A 249 -0.75 0.24 7.75
C GLY A 249 0.15 0.42 6.53
N THR A 250 -0.11 1.48 5.75
CA THR A 250 0.78 1.99 4.71
C THR A 250 0.39 3.42 4.35
N THR A 251 1.06 4.01 3.36
CA THR A 251 0.82 5.39 2.94
C THR A 251 0.72 5.52 1.42
N SER A 252 -0.01 6.54 0.97
CA SER A 252 0.02 7.08 -0.39
C SER A 252 0.41 8.56 -0.35
N ASP A 253 0.32 9.27 -1.47
CA ASP A 253 0.68 10.70 -1.51
C ASP A 253 -0.29 11.62 -0.76
N ASN A 254 -1.49 11.14 -0.40
CA ASN A 254 -2.51 11.93 0.29
C ASN A 254 -3.21 11.21 1.45
N PHE A 255 -2.92 9.91 1.65
CA PHE A 255 -3.56 9.10 2.68
C PHE A 255 -2.58 8.30 3.53
N VAL A 256 -2.89 8.22 4.81
CA VAL A 256 -2.55 7.07 5.66
C VAL A 256 -3.63 6.01 5.46
N LEU A 257 -3.22 4.77 5.19
CA LEU A 257 -4.08 3.67 4.76
C LEU A 257 -3.98 2.53 5.78
N ILE A 258 -5.07 2.25 6.50
CA ILE A 258 -5.08 1.31 7.62
C ILE A 258 -5.91 0.08 7.27
N GLY A 259 -5.26 -1.09 7.33
CA GLY A 259 -5.90 -2.41 7.27
C GLY A 259 -6.58 -2.69 8.60
N THR A 260 -7.90 -2.50 8.61
CA THR A 260 -8.71 -2.52 9.83
C THR A 260 -8.72 -3.89 10.47
N GLU A 261 -8.73 -4.96 9.68
CA GLU A 261 -8.73 -6.34 10.18
C GLU A 261 -7.48 -6.69 10.99
N ILE A 262 -6.31 -6.11 10.68
CA ILE A 262 -5.08 -6.32 11.44
C ILE A 262 -4.98 -5.35 12.62
N SER A 263 -5.21 -4.06 12.35
CA SER A 263 -5.09 -3.02 13.37
C SER A 263 -6.10 -3.19 14.52
N THR A 264 -7.25 -3.81 14.24
CA THR A 264 -8.31 -4.07 15.23
C THR A 264 -8.35 -5.50 15.78
N ALA A 265 -7.45 -6.38 15.33
CA ALA A 265 -7.31 -7.72 15.89
C ALA A 265 -6.71 -7.69 17.30
N THR A 266 -7.20 -8.59 18.14
CA THR A 266 -6.82 -8.80 19.54
C THR A 266 -6.70 -10.29 19.85
N ALA A 267 -6.11 -10.62 21.00
CA ALA A 267 -6.06 -11.99 21.52
C ALA A 267 -7.44 -12.60 21.85
N TYR A 268 -8.51 -11.80 21.86
CA TYR A 268 -9.88 -12.24 22.11
C TYR A 268 -10.65 -12.61 20.84
N ASN A 269 -10.10 -12.33 19.66
CA ASN A 269 -10.66 -12.78 18.39
C ASN A 269 -10.33 -14.26 18.14
N ASP A 270 -11.05 -14.92 17.23
CA ASP A 270 -10.77 -16.32 16.87
C ASP A 270 -9.54 -16.38 15.96
N LEU A 271 -8.41 -16.78 16.56
CA LEU A 271 -7.12 -16.93 15.86
C LEU A 271 -6.77 -18.41 15.61
N SER A 272 -7.72 -19.34 15.75
CA SER A 272 -7.49 -20.78 15.57
C SER A 272 -7.03 -21.15 14.16
N GLU A 273 -7.33 -20.31 13.17
CA GLU A 273 -6.93 -20.49 11.76
C GLU A 273 -5.48 -20.02 11.48
N PHE A 274 -4.77 -19.50 12.50
CA PHE A 274 -3.37 -19.06 12.42
C PHE A 274 -2.41 -19.91 13.29
N GLU A 275 -2.84 -21.07 13.79
CA GLU A 275 -1.96 -21.93 14.58
C GLU A 275 -0.70 -22.33 13.79
N GLY A 276 0.46 -22.26 14.45
CA GLY A 276 1.77 -22.49 13.82
C GLY A 276 2.25 -21.37 12.88
N SER A 277 1.46 -20.32 12.68
CA SER A 277 1.88 -19.12 11.95
C SER A 277 2.43 -18.06 12.89
N SER A 278 3.58 -17.49 12.56
CA SER A 278 4.11 -16.28 13.20
C SER A 278 3.16 -15.08 13.12
N LYS A 279 2.21 -15.10 12.18
CA LYS A 279 1.17 -14.07 12.07
C LYS A 279 0.19 -14.07 13.23
N LYS A 280 0.07 -15.18 13.96
CA LYS A 280 -0.78 -15.25 15.15
C LYS A 280 -0.33 -14.24 16.21
N SER A 281 0.98 -14.06 16.40
CA SER A 281 1.47 -13.13 17.42
C SER A 281 1.16 -11.67 17.08
N SER A 282 1.23 -11.28 15.80
CA SER A 282 0.89 -9.92 15.38
C SER A 282 -0.61 -9.61 15.46
N LEU A 283 -1.48 -10.64 15.37
CA LEU A 283 -2.93 -10.50 15.55
C LEU A 283 -3.38 -10.60 17.01
N ALA A 284 -2.63 -11.29 17.88
CA ALA A 284 -2.99 -11.58 19.27
C ALA A 284 -2.66 -10.42 20.25
N TYR A 285 -3.01 -9.19 19.90
CA TYR A 285 -2.76 -8.03 20.74
C TYR A 285 -3.58 -8.05 22.05
N LYS A 286 -2.96 -7.73 23.19
CA LYS A 286 -3.56 -7.79 24.54
C LYS A 286 -3.67 -6.44 25.27
N GLY A 287 -3.37 -5.33 24.60
CA GLY A 287 -3.34 -3.99 25.21
C GLY A 287 -4.59 -3.14 24.92
N ASP A 288 -4.46 -1.84 25.18
CA ASP A 288 -5.50 -0.86 24.84
C ASP A 288 -5.62 -0.70 23.32
N PHE A 289 -6.79 -1.10 22.83
CA PHE A 289 -7.20 -0.98 21.44
C PHE A 289 -7.08 0.45 20.89
N VAL A 290 -7.50 1.44 21.67
CA VAL A 290 -7.48 2.85 21.26
C VAL A 290 -6.04 3.32 21.13
N GLN A 291 -5.18 2.96 22.09
CA GLN A 291 -3.75 3.26 22.01
C GLN A 291 -3.09 2.57 20.82
N LYS A 292 -3.42 1.30 20.51
CA LYS A 292 -2.92 0.62 19.31
C LYS A 292 -3.24 1.39 18.02
N LEU A 293 -4.46 1.91 17.89
CA LEU A 293 -4.86 2.73 16.75
C LEU A 293 -4.10 4.05 16.69
N LYS A 294 -3.86 4.73 17.82
CA LYS A 294 -2.99 5.93 17.85
C LYS A 294 -1.60 5.61 17.35
N ASN A 295 -1.00 4.54 17.87
CA ASN A 295 0.38 4.18 17.58
C ASN A 295 0.57 3.89 16.09
N ILE A 296 -0.32 3.10 15.48
CA ILE A 296 -0.22 2.79 14.04
C ILE A 296 -0.48 4.02 13.16
N VAL A 297 -1.47 4.85 13.48
CA VAL A 297 -1.70 6.08 12.71
C VAL A 297 -0.51 7.03 12.83
N ALA A 298 0.04 7.20 14.02
CA ALA A 298 1.21 8.06 14.23
C ALA A 298 2.44 7.55 13.47
N HIS A 299 2.74 6.25 13.54
CA HIS A 299 3.81 5.61 12.77
C HIS A 299 3.66 5.89 11.27
N GLU A 300 2.50 5.58 10.69
CA GLU A 300 2.27 5.79 9.26
C GLU A 300 2.30 7.29 8.89
N CYS A 301 1.85 8.17 9.79
CA CYS A 301 1.97 9.61 9.58
C CYS A 301 3.44 10.03 9.43
N VAL A 302 4.38 9.45 10.19
CA VAL A 302 5.80 9.77 10.02
C VAL A 302 6.27 9.46 8.60
N HIS A 303 5.88 8.32 8.03
CA HIS A 303 6.22 7.96 6.66
C HIS A 303 5.71 8.95 5.61
N THR A 304 4.58 9.61 5.86
CA THR A 304 4.06 10.66 4.95
C THR A 304 4.93 11.93 4.96
N GLN A 305 5.71 12.14 6.02
CA GLN A 305 6.59 13.30 6.18
C GLN A 305 8.05 13.01 5.79
N GLN A 306 8.45 11.74 5.77
CA GLN A 306 9.82 11.32 5.47
C GLN A 306 10.22 11.59 4.02
N LYS A 307 11.48 11.96 3.82
CA LYS A 307 12.07 12.07 2.47
C LYS A 307 12.17 10.69 1.82
N ARG A 308 11.79 10.60 0.55
CA ARG A 308 11.83 9.35 -0.23
C ARG A 308 13.19 9.06 -0.88
N GLY A 309 14.01 10.10 -1.11
CA GLY A 309 15.28 10.00 -1.82
C GLY A 309 16.48 10.30 -0.92
N LEU A 310 17.63 9.74 -1.28
CA LEU A 310 18.91 10.05 -0.65
C LEU A 310 19.51 11.32 -1.24
N ALA A 311 20.28 12.05 -0.44
CA ALA A 311 21.13 13.13 -0.93
C ALA A 311 22.15 12.59 -1.94
N LYS A 312 22.54 13.41 -2.93
CA LYS A 312 23.51 13.00 -3.97
C LYS A 312 24.87 12.54 -3.42
N THR A 313 25.21 13.01 -2.21
CA THR A 313 26.47 12.71 -1.52
C THR A 313 26.34 11.55 -0.52
N ALA A 314 25.14 10.98 -0.35
CA ALA A 314 24.90 9.94 0.63
C ALA A 314 25.48 8.59 0.20
N VAL A 315 26.00 7.83 1.16
CA VAL A 315 26.37 6.43 0.96
C VAL A 315 25.08 5.58 0.96
N ALA A 316 24.84 4.86 -0.12
CA ALA A 316 23.66 4.01 -0.27
C ALA A 316 23.85 2.66 0.44
N CYS A 317 23.44 2.58 1.70
CA CYS A 317 23.37 1.35 2.46
C CYS A 317 21.90 0.97 2.69
N HIS A 318 21.36 0.13 1.81
CA HIS A 318 19.92 -0.12 1.71
C HIS A 318 19.31 -0.76 2.96
N LEU A 319 20.04 -1.63 3.67
CA LEU A 319 19.57 -2.20 4.93
C LEU A 319 19.47 -1.11 6.00
N LEU A 320 20.54 -0.32 6.20
CA LEU A 320 20.55 0.79 7.15
C LEU A 320 19.46 1.82 6.85
N GLN A 321 19.30 2.20 5.58
CA GLN A 321 18.26 3.14 5.15
C GLN A 321 16.87 2.64 5.52
N SER A 322 16.53 1.39 5.18
CA SER A 322 15.21 0.83 5.49
C SER A 322 14.99 0.74 7.01
N CYS A 323 15.97 0.26 7.77
CA CYS A 323 15.83 0.14 9.22
C CYS A 323 15.67 1.50 9.90
N LEU A 324 16.44 2.52 9.50
CA LEU A 324 16.27 3.87 10.03
C LEU A 324 14.93 4.49 9.63
N ARG A 325 14.45 4.24 8.40
CA ARG A 325 13.14 4.72 7.96
C ARG A 325 12.02 4.18 8.86
N GLU A 326 12.00 2.87 9.10
CA GLU A 326 11.01 2.20 9.94
C GLU A 326 11.17 2.55 11.42
N GLY A 327 12.39 2.49 11.95
CA GLY A 327 12.67 2.79 13.36
C GLY A 327 12.48 4.27 13.73
N ALA A 328 12.75 5.20 12.81
CA ALA A 328 12.41 6.60 13.00
C ALA A 328 10.88 6.81 13.07
N ALA A 329 10.11 6.06 12.29
CA ALA A 329 8.65 6.09 12.37
C ALA A 329 8.14 5.55 13.70
N ASP A 330 8.74 4.47 14.24
CA ASP A 330 8.44 3.99 15.59
C ASP A 330 8.77 5.03 16.67
N PHE A 331 9.94 5.67 16.58
CA PHE A 331 10.40 6.62 17.60
C PHE A 331 9.57 7.90 17.61
N ILE A 332 9.42 8.56 16.46
CA ILE A 332 8.59 9.76 16.37
C ILE A 332 7.12 9.42 16.61
N GLY A 333 6.65 8.26 16.13
CA GLY A 333 5.31 7.76 16.39
C GLY A 333 5.01 7.62 17.88
N GLU A 334 5.95 7.11 18.68
CA GLU A 334 5.82 7.06 20.15
C GLU A 334 5.75 8.46 20.76
N LEU A 335 6.63 9.39 20.37
CA LEU A 335 6.59 10.75 20.90
C LEU A 335 5.25 11.44 20.63
N VAL A 336 4.63 11.16 19.48
CA VAL A 336 3.34 11.72 19.08
C VAL A 336 2.17 11.03 19.79
N ALA A 337 2.17 9.69 19.82
CA ALA A 337 1.04 8.89 20.31
C ALA A 337 1.06 8.63 21.81
N GLY A 338 2.23 8.76 22.45
CA GLY A 338 2.46 8.37 23.85
C GLY A 338 2.53 6.86 24.08
N GLY A 339 2.83 6.07 23.04
CA GLY A 339 2.89 4.61 23.15
C GLY A 339 3.66 3.94 22.02
N GLN A 340 4.22 2.77 22.32
CA GLN A 340 5.05 2.00 21.39
C GLN A 340 4.25 1.01 20.56
N ILE A 341 4.39 1.06 19.23
CA ILE A 341 3.72 0.15 18.30
C ILE A 341 4.34 -1.26 18.35
N ASN A 342 5.65 -1.34 18.55
CA ASN A 342 6.45 -2.58 18.51
C ASN A 342 7.02 -2.96 19.89
N ALA A 343 6.24 -2.79 20.95
CA ALA A 343 6.69 -2.99 22.34
C ALA A 343 7.39 -4.34 22.59
N SER A 344 6.89 -5.45 22.03
CA SER A 344 7.55 -6.76 22.20
C SER A 344 8.92 -6.86 21.53
N ALA A 345 9.12 -6.19 20.40
CA ALA A 345 10.43 -6.13 19.75
C ALA A 345 11.39 -5.23 20.54
N LEU A 346 10.87 -4.15 21.15
CA LEU A 346 11.61 -3.27 22.03
C LEU A 346 12.11 -4.01 23.30
N ASP A 347 11.23 -4.74 23.99
CA ASP A 347 11.58 -5.50 25.20
C ASP A 347 12.70 -6.51 24.93
N TYR A 348 12.57 -7.30 23.86
CA TYR A 348 13.62 -8.24 23.45
C TYR A 348 14.89 -7.51 23.05
N GLY A 349 14.75 -6.43 22.29
CA GLY A 349 15.84 -5.62 21.78
C GLY A 349 16.69 -5.02 22.88
N ASP A 350 16.08 -4.43 23.91
CA ASP A 350 16.79 -3.82 25.04
C ASP A 350 17.58 -4.87 25.83
N ALA A 351 17.04 -6.09 26.00
CA ALA A 351 17.75 -7.20 26.63
C ALA A 351 18.96 -7.72 25.82
N HIS A 352 18.98 -7.49 24.50
CA HIS A 352 20.00 -8.01 23.58
C HIS A 352 20.74 -6.92 22.78
N GLU A 353 20.68 -5.66 23.24
CA GLU A 353 21.04 -4.49 22.44
C GLU A 353 22.46 -4.55 21.86
N LYS A 354 23.46 -4.88 22.70
CA LYS A 354 24.87 -4.98 22.28
C LYS A 354 25.10 -6.07 21.23
N MET A 355 24.43 -7.22 21.37
CA MET A 355 24.53 -8.34 20.44
C MET A 355 23.91 -7.96 19.09
N LEU A 356 22.70 -7.37 19.12
CA LEU A 356 21.99 -6.95 17.92
C LEU A 356 22.77 -5.86 17.19
N TRP A 357 23.32 -4.88 17.90
CA TRP A 357 24.15 -3.84 17.29
C TRP A 357 25.37 -4.41 16.57
N ALA A 358 26.10 -5.35 17.21
CA ALA A 358 27.28 -5.96 16.60
C ALA A 358 26.94 -6.68 15.28
N SER A 359 25.84 -7.44 15.24
CA SER A 359 25.37 -8.11 14.01
C SER A 359 24.91 -7.11 12.96
N PHE A 360 24.12 -6.11 13.35
CA PHE A 360 23.59 -5.10 12.42
C PHE A 360 24.70 -4.27 11.79
N LYS A 361 25.71 -3.89 12.58
CA LYS A 361 26.86 -3.10 12.13
C LYS A 361 27.67 -3.81 11.02
N SER A 362 27.79 -5.14 11.08
CA SER A 362 28.46 -5.90 10.02
C SER A 362 27.65 -6.02 8.72
N GLU A 363 26.37 -5.67 8.75
CA GLU A 363 25.42 -5.91 7.66
C GLU A 363 24.83 -4.62 7.06
N LEU A 364 25.19 -3.43 7.56
CA LEU A 364 24.54 -2.13 7.24
C LEU A 364 24.24 -1.90 5.75
N CYS A 365 25.13 -2.34 4.86
CA CYS A 365 25.06 -2.12 3.43
C CYS A 365 24.70 -3.39 2.63
N ASN A 366 24.22 -4.44 3.31
CA ASN A 366 23.67 -5.63 2.64
C ASN A 366 22.47 -5.25 1.76
N THR A 367 22.34 -5.98 0.66
CA THR A 367 21.22 -5.83 -0.29
C THR A 367 19.96 -6.54 0.19
N SER A 368 20.11 -7.62 0.97
CA SER A 368 18.97 -8.35 1.56
C SER A 368 18.52 -7.72 2.87
N HIS A 369 17.20 -7.60 3.04
CA HIS A 369 16.56 -7.20 4.29
C HIS A 369 16.13 -8.36 5.19
N SER A 370 16.21 -9.62 4.71
CA SER A 370 15.56 -10.78 5.34
C SER A 370 16.06 -11.10 6.76
N GLY A 371 17.28 -10.71 7.12
CA GLY A 371 17.79 -10.84 8.49
C GLY A 371 17.10 -9.92 9.51
N TRP A 372 16.47 -8.83 9.04
CA TRP A 372 16.10 -7.68 9.88
C TRP A 372 14.68 -7.15 9.68
N LEU A 373 14.11 -7.25 8.48
CA LEU A 373 12.80 -6.72 8.14
C LEU A 373 11.95 -7.73 7.37
N TYR A 374 10.65 -7.71 7.63
CA TYR A 374 9.59 -8.49 7.01
C TYR A 374 9.77 -10.01 7.11
N ASN A 375 10.47 -10.48 8.14
CA ASN A 375 10.99 -11.85 8.24
C ASN A 375 10.16 -12.78 9.13
N TYR A 376 8.87 -12.49 9.28
CA TYR A 376 7.93 -13.28 10.06
C TYR A 376 7.90 -14.76 9.66
N SER A 377 8.10 -15.12 8.39
CA SER A 377 8.11 -16.53 7.96
C SER A 377 9.42 -17.27 8.26
N GLU A 378 10.50 -16.55 8.54
CA GLU A 378 11.86 -17.10 8.64
C GLU A 378 12.31 -17.25 10.10
N VAL A 379 11.87 -16.33 10.97
CA VAL A 379 12.34 -16.24 12.35
C VAL A 379 11.35 -16.92 13.31
N LYS A 380 11.87 -17.78 14.20
CA LYS A 380 11.08 -18.53 15.19
C LYS A 380 11.47 -18.24 16.65
N ASP A 381 12.77 -18.05 16.91
CA ASP A 381 13.31 -18.02 18.28
C ASP A 381 13.45 -16.60 18.86
N LYS A 382 13.13 -15.58 18.05
CA LYS A 382 13.16 -14.16 18.44
C LYS A 382 12.03 -13.41 17.72
N PRO A 383 11.66 -12.19 18.15
CA PRO A 383 10.74 -11.36 17.39
C PRO A 383 11.25 -11.13 15.97
N ALA A 384 10.33 -11.14 15.00
CA ALA A 384 10.61 -10.62 13.67
C ALA A 384 10.83 -9.10 13.71
N ASP A 385 11.31 -8.54 12.61
CA ASP A 385 11.39 -7.08 12.39
C ASP A 385 12.29 -6.31 13.38
N LEU A 386 13.34 -6.96 13.92
CA LEU A 386 14.33 -6.31 14.80
C LEU A 386 15.12 -5.17 14.13
N GLY A 387 15.01 -5.00 12.81
CA GLY A 387 15.49 -3.81 12.11
C GLY A 387 14.78 -2.52 12.55
N TYR A 388 13.49 -2.60 12.89
CA TYR A 388 12.72 -1.47 13.45
C TYR A 388 13.35 -1.04 14.78
N TYR A 389 13.67 -2.01 15.64
CA TYR A 389 14.34 -1.76 16.91
C TYR A 389 15.71 -1.09 16.74
N MET A 390 16.55 -1.55 15.80
CA MET A 390 17.84 -0.92 15.52
C MET A 390 17.68 0.53 15.06
N GLY A 391 16.80 0.80 14.10
CA GLY A 391 16.53 2.16 13.65
C GLY A 391 15.99 3.05 14.77
N TYR A 392 15.10 2.51 15.60
CA TYR A 392 14.51 3.19 16.74
C TYR A 392 15.59 3.65 17.74
N LYS A 393 16.52 2.76 18.11
CA LYS A 393 17.59 3.09 19.07
C LYS A 393 18.58 4.13 18.52
N ILE A 394 18.88 4.08 17.22
CA ILE A 394 19.71 5.10 16.57
C ILE A 394 19.00 6.46 16.57
N ALA A 395 17.70 6.49 16.23
CA ALA A 395 16.89 7.72 16.28
C ALA A 395 16.78 8.29 17.70
N GLN A 396 16.52 7.42 18.68
CA GLN A 396 16.49 7.77 20.10
C GLN A 396 17.83 8.32 20.59
N ALA A 397 18.96 7.72 20.20
CA ALA A 397 20.28 8.20 20.57
C ALA A 397 20.57 9.60 20.03
N TYR A 398 20.27 9.85 18.75
CA TYR A 398 20.39 11.17 18.15
C TYR A 398 19.53 12.20 18.89
N TYR A 399 18.24 11.89 19.09
CA TYR A 399 17.32 12.77 19.82
C TYR A 399 17.82 13.08 21.22
N ASN A 400 18.31 12.09 21.96
CA ASN A 400 18.80 12.26 23.33
C ASN A 400 20.05 13.13 23.40
N ASN A 401 20.97 12.97 22.44
CA ASN A 401 22.23 13.72 22.37
C ASN A 401 22.05 15.17 21.87
N ALA A 402 20.96 15.47 21.16
CA ALA A 402 20.70 16.81 20.65
C ALA A 402 20.30 17.81 21.77
N GLU A 403 20.86 19.02 21.74
CA GLU A 403 20.45 20.11 22.64
C GLU A 403 19.07 20.67 22.24
N ASN A 404 18.86 20.87 20.94
CA ASN A 404 17.57 21.31 20.39
C ASN A 404 16.73 20.10 19.95
N LYS A 405 15.75 19.71 20.78
CA LYS A 405 14.87 18.57 20.52
C LYS A 405 13.98 18.75 19.29
N GLN A 406 13.54 19.98 19.01
CA GLN A 406 12.72 20.25 17.83
C GLN A 406 13.53 20.09 16.54
N GLN A 407 14.78 20.57 16.54
CA GLN A 407 15.69 20.34 15.41
C GLN A 407 15.98 18.84 15.23
N ALA A 408 16.18 18.10 16.31
CA ALA A 408 16.40 16.66 16.22
C ALA A 408 15.23 15.91 15.57
N ILE A 409 13.99 16.32 15.86
CA ILE A 409 12.79 15.74 15.22
C ILE A 409 12.77 16.04 13.72
N ILE A 410 13.12 17.27 13.32
CA ILE A 410 13.27 17.64 11.90
C ILE A 410 14.32 16.75 11.24
N ASP A 411 15.49 16.60 11.86
CA ASP A 411 16.60 15.82 11.30
C ASP A 411 16.26 14.32 11.17
N ILE A 412 15.52 13.76 12.14
CA ILE A 412 15.02 12.37 12.11
C ILE A 412 14.04 12.15 10.94
N ILE A 413 13.07 13.05 10.80
CA ILE A 413 12.00 12.91 9.78
C ILE A 413 12.56 13.20 8.38
N GLU A 414 13.36 14.25 8.24
CA GLU A 414 13.86 14.74 6.96
C GLU A 414 15.23 14.15 6.56
N MET A 415 15.64 13.07 7.22
CA MET A 415 16.90 12.37 6.96
C MET A 415 17.02 11.93 5.49
N ASP A 416 18.12 12.32 4.85
CA ASP A 416 18.49 11.93 3.48
C ASP A 416 19.92 11.36 3.36
N ASN A 417 20.66 11.25 4.48
CA ASN A 417 21.96 10.60 4.55
C ASN A 417 22.06 9.65 5.77
N PRO A 418 21.59 8.40 5.63
CA PRO A 418 21.52 7.41 6.71
C PRO A 418 22.86 7.12 7.41
N PHE A 419 23.96 7.06 6.65
CA PHE A 419 25.26 6.72 7.21
C PHE A 419 25.82 7.86 8.06
N GLN A 420 25.77 9.09 7.54
CA GLN A 420 26.16 10.28 8.29
C GLN A 420 25.28 10.47 9.53
N TYR A 421 23.98 10.23 9.41
CA TYR A 421 23.05 10.30 10.53
C TYR A 421 23.41 9.31 11.64
N LEU A 422 23.75 8.06 11.29
CA LEU A 422 24.24 7.07 12.25
C LEU A 422 25.49 7.57 12.99
N GLU A 423 26.47 8.16 12.31
CA GLU A 423 27.66 8.71 12.97
C GLU A 423 27.30 9.85 13.94
N GLN A 424 26.44 10.78 13.51
CA GLN A 424 26.01 11.92 14.32
C GLN A 424 25.15 11.50 15.52
N SER A 425 24.44 10.38 15.42
CA SER A 425 23.62 9.87 16.53
C SER A 425 24.43 9.52 17.77
N GLY A 426 25.73 9.24 17.62
CA GLY A 426 26.58 8.77 18.71
C GLY A 426 26.30 7.32 19.15
N TYR A 427 25.44 6.59 18.41
CA TYR A 427 24.96 5.28 18.83
C TYR A 427 26.07 4.22 18.87
N ASP A 428 26.98 4.20 17.89
CA ASP A 428 28.09 3.23 17.86
C ASP A 428 29.06 3.46 19.03
N GLN A 429 29.34 4.73 19.36
CA GLN A 429 30.26 5.12 20.42
C GLN A 429 29.81 4.66 21.80
N LYS A 430 28.50 4.43 22.00
CA LYS A 430 27.95 3.81 23.22
C LYS A 430 28.59 2.45 23.54
N PHE A 431 28.98 1.69 22.51
CA PHE A 431 29.51 0.34 22.65
C PHE A 431 31.04 0.25 22.59
N GLN A 432 31.72 1.34 22.20
CA GLN A 432 33.19 1.41 22.15
C GLN A 432 33.83 1.79 23.49
N LYS A 433 33.03 2.28 24.47
CA LYS A 433 33.51 2.75 25.78
C LYS A 433 33.65 1.64 26.86
N ASN A 434 33.88 0.39 26.47
CA ASN A 434 34.12 -0.71 27.42
C ASN A 434 35.46 -1.38 27.17
#